data_AF-A0A967D1D5-F1
#
_entry.id   AF-A0A967D1D5-F1
#
_cell.length_a   1.000
_cell.length_b   1.000
_cell.length_c   1.000
_cell.angle_alpha   90.00
_cell.angle_beta   90.00
_cell.angle_gamma   90.00
#
_symmetry.space_group_name_H-M   'P 1'
#
loop_
_entity.id
_entity.type
_entity.pdbx_description
1 polymer ?
#
loop_
_entity_poly.entity_id
_entity_poly.type
_entity_poly.pdbx_seq_one_letter_code
_entity_poly.pdbx_strand_id
1 'polypeptide(L)'
;FLSFGTNDLTQMTYGLSRDDAGRFMSDYVNQGVFPEDPFHTLDTEGVGELLRIGVDRARQVDPEIVLSICGEHGGSPESIAFCRQIGMDYVSCSPFRVPVAKLAAAQLAIASKTG
;
A
#
# COMPACT_ATOMS: atom_id res chain seq x y z
N PHE A 1 11.00 5.56 -13.39
CA PHE A 1 10.25 4.67 -12.47
C PHE A 1 9.97 5.43 -11.18
N LEU A 2 8.91 5.07 -10.45
CA LEU A 2 8.64 5.57 -9.09
C LEU A 2 8.39 4.37 -8.16
N SER A 3 8.96 4.42 -6.96
CA SER A 3 8.70 3.46 -5.90
C SER A 3 8.12 4.21 -4.71
N PHE A 4 6.86 3.97 -4.40
CA PHE A 4 6.17 4.60 -3.29
C PHE A 4 6.60 3.96 -1.96
N GLY A 5 7.34 4.73 -1.16
CA GLY A 5 7.67 4.39 0.22
C GLY A 5 6.46 4.67 1.12
N THR A 6 5.57 3.69 1.23
CA THR A 6 4.29 3.91 1.92
C THR A 6 4.42 4.12 3.42
N ASN A 7 5.52 3.67 4.05
CA ASN A 7 5.76 3.99 5.45
C ASN A 7 5.87 5.51 5.66
N ASP A 8 6.80 6.17 4.96
CA ASP A 8 6.98 7.62 5.05
C ASP A 8 5.78 8.39 4.50
N LEU A 9 5.13 7.87 3.47
CA LEU A 9 3.91 8.49 2.96
C LEU A 9 2.79 8.47 4.01
N THR A 10 2.58 7.36 4.73
CA THR A 10 1.63 7.30 5.85
C THR A 10 2.01 8.30 6.94
N GLN A 11 3.29 8.36 7.33
CA GLN A 11 3.77 9.32 8.34
C GLN A 11 3.42 10.76 7.96
N MET A 12 3.70 11.15 6.72
CA MET A 12 3.46 12.51 6.23
C MET A 12 1.99 12.82 5.99
N THR A 13 1.19 11.83 5.59
CA THR A 13 -0.25 11.99 5.36
C THR A 13 -0.98 12.28 6.67
N TYR A 14 -0.64 11.55 7.72
CA TYR A 14 -1.32 11.66 9.01
C TYR A 14 -0.58 12.53 10.04
N GLY A 15 0.63 12.99 9.73
CA GLY A 15 1.47 13.70 10.70
C GLY A 15 1.88 12.81 11.88
N LEU A 16 2.08 11.51 11.63
CA LEU A 16 2.42 10.51 12.64
C LEU A 16 3.89 10.11 12.52
N SER A 17 4.63 10.22 13.61
CA SER A 17 5.93 9.55 13.75
C SER A 17 5.68 8.07 14.05
N ARG A 18 6.16 7.16 13.20
CA ARG A 18 5.99 5.71 13.40
C ARG A 18 6.59 5.25 14.73
N ASP A 19 7.75 5.79 15.10
CA ASP A 19 8.48 5.41 16.31
C ASP A 19 7.74 5.85 17.59
N ASP A 20 6.88 6.88 17.50
CA ASP A 20 6.08 7.38 18.62
C ASP A 20 4.63 6.87 18.60
N ALA A 21 4.10 6.51 17.42
CA ALA A 21 2.72 6.11 17.21
C ALA A 21 2.32 4.89 18.05
N GLY A 22 3.24 3.95 18.28
CA GLY A 22 2.99 2.76 19.10
C GLY A 22 2.54 3.06 20.54
N ARG A 23 2.74 4.28 21.04
CA ARG A 23 2.31 4.70 22.39
C ARG A 23 0.81 4.96 22.51
N PHE A 24 0.12 5.26 21.40
CA PHE A 24 -1.28 5.69 21.40
C PHE A 24 -2.14 5.04 20.31
N MET A 25 -1.52 4.38 19.32
CA MET A 25 -2.25 3.82 18.18
C MET A 25 -3.30 2.78 18.60
N SER A 26 -2.97 1.91 19.56
CA SER A 26 -3.93 0.94 20.10
C SER A 26 -5.18 1.60 20.68
N ASP A 27 -5.03 2.74 21.37
CA ASP A 27 -6.16 3.48 21.93
C ASP A 27 -7.02 4.11 20.83
N TYR A 28 -6.40 4.59 19.75
CA TYR A 28 -7.08 5.16 18.60
C TYR A 28 -7.88 4.10 17.84
N VAL A 29 -7.33 2.90 17.66
CA VAL A 29 -8.03 1.76 17.07
C VAL A 29 -9.20 1.33 17.95
N ASN A 30 -9.00 1.19 19.27
CA ASN A 30 -10.06 0.81 20.21
C ASN A 30 -11.20 1.83 20.28
N GLN A 31 -10.91 3.12 20.06
CA GLN A 31 -11.89 4.19 20.00
C GLN A 31 -12.53 4.36 18.61
N GLY A 32 -12.11 3.60 17.61
CA GLY A 32 -12.62 3.66 16.24
C GLY A 32 -12.18 4.90 15.47
N VAL A 33 -11.08 5.57 15.88
CA VAL A 33 -10.45 6.65 15.10
C VAL A 33 -9.85 6.08 13.81
N PHE A 34 -9.21 4.91 13.93
CA PHE A 34 -8.77 4.10 12.81
C PHE A 34 -9.40 2.71 12.90
N PRO A 35 -9.73 2.07 11.78
CA PRO A 35 -10.17 0.67 11.78
C PRO A 35 -9.03 -0.29 12.14
N GLU A 36 -7.79 0.04 11.76
CA GLU A 36 -6.56 -0.71 12.01
C GLU A 36 -5.36 0.25 11.96
N ASP A 37 -4.22 -0.14 12.53
CA ASP A 37 -2.98 0.64 12.42
C ASP A 37 -2.57 0.88 10.95
N PRO A 38 -2.52 2.15 10.48
CA PRO A 38 -2.23 2.49 9.10
C PRO A 38 -0.77 2.24 8.68
N PHE A 39 0.11 1.86 9.61
CA PHE A 39 1.47 1.39 9.32
C PHE A 39 1.54 -0.12 9.05
N HIS A 40 0.52 -0.88 9.47
CA HIS A 40 0.42 -2.32 9.20
C HIS A 40 -0.48 -2.60 8.00
N THR A 41 -1.61 -1.91 7.92
CA THR A 41 -2.58 -2.04 6.83
C THR A 41 -2.62 -0.74 6.05
N LEU A 42 -2.49 -0.82 4.72
CA LEU A 42 -2.59 0.35 3.87
C LEU A 42 -3.98 0.96 3.98
N ASP A 43 -4.05 2.19 4.46
CA ASP A 43 -5.25 3.02 4.36
C ASP A 43 -5.50 3.41 2.89
N THR A 44 -6.57 2.89 2.30
CA THR A 44 -6.91 3.10 0.89
C THR A 44 -7.68 4.40 0.63
N GLU A 45 -8.26 5.00 1.68
CA GLU A 45 -9.06 6.23 1.58
C GLU A 45 -8.18 7.48 1.65
N GLY A 46 -7.23 7.53 2.59
CA GLY A 46 -6.29 8.65 2.72
C GLY A 46 -5.01 8.43 1.93
N VAL A 47 -4.14 7.54 2.40
CA VAL A 47 -2.83 7.26 1.76
C VAL A 47 -3.04 6.70 0.34
N GLY A 48 -4.05 5.84 0.16
CA GLY A 48 -4.41 5.29 -1.14
C GLY A 48 -4.88 6.34 -2.15
N GLU A 49 -5.54 7.42 -1.72
CA GLU A 49 -5.88 8.54 -2.60
C GLU A 49 -4.62 9.22 -3.15
N LEU A 50 -3.63 9.47 -2.29
CA LEU A 50 -2.35 10.04 -2.72
C LEU A 50 -1.60 9.11 -3.68
N LEU A 51 -1.63 7.80 -3.43
CA LEU A 51 -1.08 6.80 -4.35
C LEU A 51 -1.78 6.84 -5.72
N ARG A 52 -3.12 6.88 -5.75
CA ARG A 52 -3.91 7.00 -7.00
C ARG A 52 -3.53 8.25 -7.78
N ILE A 53 -3.51 9.42 -7.12
CA ILE A 53 -3.10 10.68 -7.73
C ILE A 53 -1.67 10.59 -8.29
N GLY A 54 -0.75 9.99 -7.54
CA GLY A 54 0.65 9.82 -7.96
C GLY A 54 0.78 8.93 -9.20
N VAL A 55 0.10 7.78 -9.21
CA VAL A 55 0.10 6.84 -10.34
C VAL A 55 -0.52 7.49 -11.59
N ASP A 56 -1.71 8.08 -11.45
CA ASP A 56 -2.42 8.70 -12.58
C ASP A 56 -1.60 9.83 -13.20
N ARG A 57 -1.04 10.72 -12.39
CA ARG A 57 -0.22 11.83 -12.88
C ARG A 57 1.09 11.35 -13.51
N ALA A 58 1.71 10.31 -12.96
CA ALA A 58 2.91 9.74 -13.55
C ALA A 58 2.64 9.16 -14.95
N ARG A 59 1.55 8.39 -15.10
CA ARG A 59 1.14 7.79 -16.38
C ARG A 59 0.69 8.82 -17.42
N GLN A 60 0.15 9.96 -16.99
CA GLN A 60 -0.17 11.07 -17.90
C GLN A 60 1.08 11.69 -18.54
N VAL A 61 2.21 11.68 -17.84
CA VAL A 61 3.48 12.23 -18.33
C VAL A 61 4.28 11.18 -19.10
N ASP A 62 4.36 9.96 -18.58
CA ASP A 62 5.07 8.84 -19.18
C ASP A 62 4.21 7.57 -19.07
N PRO A 63 3.53 7.16 -20.17
CA PRO A 63 2.69 5.97 -20.17
C PRO A 63 3.44 4.67 -19.87
N GLU A 64 4.76 4.60 -20.08
CA GLU A 64 5.57 3.39 -19.88
C GLU A 64 6.33 3.40 -18.54
N ILE A 65 6.14 4.43 -17.70
CA ILE A 65 6.85 4.55 -16.43
C ILE A 65 6.59 3.35 -15.51
N VAL A 66 7.65 2.72 -15.02
CA VAL A 66 7.51 1.64 -14.04
C VAL A 66 7.11 2.21 -12.67
N LEU A 67 6.03 1.72 -12.07
CA LEU A 67 5.45 2.15 -10.80
C LEU A 67 5.40 0.98 -9.82
N SER A 68 5.82 1.22 -8.59
CA SER A 68 5.83 0.19 -7.55
C SER A 68 5.60 0.72 -6.16
N ILE A 69 5.36 -0.18 -5.22
CA ILE A 69 5.32 0.07 -3.79
C ILE A 69 6.46 -0.68 -3.10
N CYS A 70 7.03 -0.07 -2.07
CA CYS A 70 7.95 -0.73 -1.14
C CYS A 70 7.53 -0.50 0.31
N GLY A 71 7.97 -1.38 1.20
CA GLY A 71 7.68 -1.34 2.62
C GLY A 71 6.79 -2.49 3.07
N GLU A 72 6.25 -2.37 4.27
CA GLU A 72 5.51 -3.46 4.92
C GLU A 72 4.20 -3.79 4.22
N HIS A 73 3.51 -2.76 3.72
CA HIS A 73 2.26 -2.89 2.96
C HIS A 73 2.42 -3.77 1.71
N GLY A 74 3.59 -3.75 1.05
CA GLY A 74 3.87 -4.54 -0.16
C GLY A 74 3.81 -6.06 0.03
N GLY A 75 3.70 -6.55 1.27
CA GLY A 75 3.56 -7.96 1.60
C GLY A 75 2.15 -8.41 2.03
N SER A 76 1.16 -7.52 2.05
CA SER A 76 -0.23 -7.85 2.44
C SER A 76 -1.12 -8.09 1.20
N PRO A 77 -1.97 -9.14 1.18
CA PRO A 77 -2.87 -9.40 0.05
C PRO A 77 -3.77 -8.23 -0.34
N GLU A 78 -4.30 -7.51 0.65
CA GLU A 78 -5.21 -6.37 0.49
C GLU A 78 -4.51 -5.20 -0.19
N SER A 79 -3.30 -4.86 0.26
CA SER A 79 -2.51 -3.80 -0.39
C SER A 79 -2.09 -4.20 -1.79
N ILE A 80 -1.77 -5.48 -2.03
CA ILE A 80 -1.43 -5.98 -3.37
C ILE A 80 -2.64 -5.86 -4.31
N ALA A 81 -3.85 -6.18 -3.82
CA ALA A 81 -5.09 -5.99 -4.57
C ALA A 81 -5.30 -4.52 -4.94
N PHE A 82 -5.12 -3.62 -3.99
CA PHE A 82 -5.20 -2.17 -4.22
C PHE A 82 -4.15 -1.69 -5.24
N CYS A 83 -2.88 -2.07 -5.07
CA CYS A 83 -1.79 -1.71 -6.00
C CYS A 83 -2.08 -2.17 -7.43
N ARG A 84 -2.64 -3.37 -7.58
CA ARG A 84 -3.05 -3.90 -8.88
C ARG A 84 -4.23 -3.12 -9.47
N GLN A 85 -5.22 -2.74 -8.64
CA GLN A 85 -6.36 -1.94 -9.07
C GLN A 85 -5.95 -0.58 -9.61
N ILE A 86 -4.94 0.06 -9.00
CA ILE A 86 -4.47 1.39 -9.41
C ILE A 86 -3.38 1.35 -10.49
N GLY A 87 -3.02 0.17 -11.01
CA GLY A 87 -2.11 0.04 -12.15
C GLY A 87 -0.62 0.10 -11.84
N MET A 88 -0.20 -0.33 -10.64
CA MET A 88 1.23 -0.53 -10.33
C MET A 88 1.77 -1.81 -11.00
N ASP A 89 3.05 -1.79 -11.38
CA ASP A 89 3.70 -2.88 -12.11
C ASP A 89 4.21 -3.98 -11.17
N TYR A 90 4.71 -3.63 -9.99
CA TYR A 90 5.17 -4.61 -9.01
C TYR A 90 5.08 -4.13 -7.55
N VAL A 91 5.15 -5.08 -6.63
CA VAL A 91 5.29 -4.84 -5.19
C VAL A 91 6.65 -5.35 -4.70
N SER A 92 7.22 -4.67 -3.71
CA SER A 92 8.44 -5.10 -3.04
C SER A 92 8.20 -5.27 -1.55
N CYS A 93 8.60 -6.42 -1.00
CA CYS A 93 8.41 -6.78 0.39
C CYS A 93 9.64 -7.52 0.94
N SER A 94 9.67 -7.73 2.26
CA SER A 94 10.78 -8.45 2.92
C SER A 94 10.92 -9.89 2.38
N PRO A 95 12.13 -10.48 2.40
CA PRO A 95 12.39 -11.79 1.79
C PRO A 95 11.40 -12.89 2.23
N PHE A 96 11.03 -12.91 3.51
CA PHE A 96 10.11 -13.89 4.07
C PHE A 96 8.64 -13.70 3.62
N ARG A 97 8.26 -12.48 3.20
CA ARG A 97 6.92 -12.17 2.67
C ARG A 97 6.80 -12.42 1.17
N VAL A 98 7.91 -12.63 0.45
CA VAL A 98 7.90 -12.88 -1.01
C VAL A 98 6.99 -14.05 -1.41
N PRO A 99 6.97 -15.22 -0.73
CA PRO A 99 6.07 -16.31 -1.10
C PRO A 99 4.58 -15.92 -0.97
N VAL A 100 4.22 -15.20 0.10
CA VAL A 100 2.85 -14.72 0.34
C VAL A 100 2.44 -13.71 -0.72
N ALA A 101 3.32 -12.74 -1.02
CA ALA A 101 3.04 -11.72 -2.04
C ALA A 101 2.83 -12.35 -3.43
N LYS A 102 3.66 -13.36 -3.80
CA LYS A 102 3.49 -14.11 -5.05
C LYS A 102 2.16 -14.86 -5.10
N LEU A 103 1.79 -15.54 -4.00
CA LEU A 103 0.53 -16.27 -3.92
C LEU A 103 -0.67 -15.32 -4.05
N ALA A 104 -0.67 -14.22 -3.30
CA ALA A 104 -1.72 -13.22 -3.36
C ALA A 104 -1.86 -12.61 -4.77
N ALA A 105 -0.74 -12.20 -5.39
CA ALA A 105 -0.76 -11.67 -6.75
C ALA A 105 -1.31 -12.67 -7.77
N ALA A 106 -0.97 -13.97 -7.64
CA ALA A 106 -1.49 -15.02 -8.50
C ALA A 106 -3.00 -15.24 -8.30
N GLN A 107 -3.46 -15.33 -7.05
CA GLN A 107 -4.88 -15.48 -6.71
C GLN A 107 -5.71 -14.32 -7.27
N LEU A 108 -5.25 -13.08 -7.09
CA LEU A 108 -5.90 -11.88 -7.62
C LEU A 108 -5.94 -11.86 -9.15
N ALA A 109 -4.84 -12.28 -9.80
CA ALA A 109 -4.79 -12.39 -11.26
C ALA A 109 -5.78 -13.43 -11.81
N ILE A 110 -5.95 -14.56 -11.12
CA ILE A 110 -6.93 -15.59 -11.47
C ILE A 110 -8.36 -15.07 -11.25
N ALA A 111 -8.64 -14.51 -10.07
CA ALA A 111 -9.96 -14.00 -9.73
C ALA A 111 -10.46 -12.94 -10.73
N SER A 112 -9.57 -12.04 -11.19
CA SER A 112 -9.89 -11.01 -12.18
C SER A 112 -10.27 -11.53 -13.58
N LYS A 113 -10.07 -12.83 -13.86
CA LYS A 113 -10.43 -13.46 -15.14
C LYS A 113 -11.72 -14.29 -15.07
N THR A 114 -12.20 -14.59 -13.87
CA THR A 114 -13.34 -15.49 -13.62
C THR A 114 -14.60 -14.77 -13.19
N GLY A 115 -14.54 -13.46 -12.94
CA GLY A 115 -15.71 -12.59 -12.74
C GLY A 115 -15.99 -11.78 -13.98
#